data_AF-A0A6C0D8V4-F1
#
_entry.id   AF-A0A6C0D8V4-F1
#
_cell.length_a   1.000
_cell.length_b   1.000
_cell.length_c   1.000
_cell.angle_alpha   90.00
_cell.angle_beta   90.00
_cell.angle_gamma   90.00
#
_symmetry.space_group_name_H-M   'P 1'
#
loop_
_entity.id
_entity.type
_entity.pdbx_description
1 polymer ?
#
loop_
_entity_poly.entity_id
_entity_poly.type
_entity_poly.pdbx_seq_one_letter_code
_entity_poly.pdbx_strand_id
1 'polypeptide(L)'
;MNEYMKIVENQDYKIQQQHSNNKNDVETPFFVQIILLFMFISFLQQVFDKDNILPRYLEHKYKPVFLYYYNYYLNEAKNFIKYNFDYEYDNEEDKEENEIENEEEQEQTPMKIYDDKYLEEFNKMENEIVFTEKELQMEIEQRLIIKNKLEDNLKLKQHDLENKIHYFENRQTELIENKNDDIYKDYADEYELTDDYELSDENEFDDEEIKKIMDLNLQNSKKREEIKQKVLKNLELELFKCIEEYELLKTKTIDETDDDINKMAKDFVMNERLDNLKNSILIENTPLGNVIMFYNNSRNSFEYYSDSVIPYRYLEVIGRKYVVTYKCKTLYIDMVKEIEEAEKRLAEKKLKEQELEEKKKEENSLDKLDKDVCFDKDKDKTKEKRNVFAKLKTYNKDISIKAAAVPLDRPAPVKQTDIKEEKVIKERANRYSYEGKIANFNFLKKIDRKIVDKRYAISFSEFKKMQKK
;
A
#
# COMPACT_ATOMS: atom_id res chain seq x y z
N MET A 1 -60.62 37.51 27.85
CA MET A 1 -60.70 37.30 26.39
C MET A 1 -59.51 37.88 25.63
N ASN A 2 -59.06 39.10 25.90
CA ASN A 2 -57.96 39.73 25.14
C ASN A 2 -56.55 39.17 25.41
N GLU A 3 -56.34 38.42 26.51
CA GLU A 3 -55.06 37.74 26.79
C GLU A 3 -54.95 36.37 26.11
N TYR A 4 -56.08 35.65 25.98
CA TYR A 4 -56.12 34.37 25.27
C TYR A 4 -55.98 34.53 23.75
N MET A 5 -56.51 35.61 23.17
CA MET A 5 -56.33 35.90 21.74
C MET A 5 -54.86 36.24 21.38
N LYS A 6 -54.13 36.91 22.28
CA LYS A 6 -52.70 37.21 22.08
C LYS A 6 -51.78 35.99 22.17
N ILE A 7 -52.20 34.93 22.86
CA ILE A 7 -51.44 33.68 22.99
C ILE A 7 -51.63 32.82 21.73
N VAL A 8 -52.83 32.81 21.14
CA VAL A 8 -53.13 32.07 19.91
C VAL A 8 -52.44 32.73 18.69
N GLU A 9 -52.49 34.06 18.57
CA GLU A 9 -51.81 34.77 17.47
C GLU A 9 -50.27 34.63 17.51
N ASN A 10 -49.67 34.56 18.71
CA ASN A 10 -48.22 34.36 18.85
C ASN A 10 -47.77 32.89 18.62
N GLN A 11 -48.67 31.91 18.80
CA GLN A 11 -48.38 30.52 18.46
C GLN A 11 -48.47 30.29 16.95
N ASP A 12 -49.45 30.90 16.27
CA ASP A 12 -49.56 30.82 14.81
C ASP A 12 -48.39 31.50 14.09
N TYR A 13 -47.87 32.61 14.61
CA TYR A 13 -46.69 33.29 14.04
C TYR A 13 -45.39 32.46 14.21
N LYS A 14 -45.24 31.70 15.30
CA LYS A 14 -44.10 30.79 15.50
C LYS A 14 -44.18 29.53 14.64
N ILE A 15 -45.38 29.02 14.39
CA ILE A 15 -45.59 27.86 13.50
C ILE A 15 -45.35 28.26 12.03
N GLN A 16 -45.74 29.47 11.62
CA GLN A 16 -45.47 29.98 10.27
C GLN A 16 -43.98 30.27 10.01
N GLN A 17 -43.23 30.74 11.02
CA GLN A 17 -41.77 30.92 10.87
C GLN A 17 -40.97 29.61 10.88
N GLN A 18 -41.45 28.56 11.56
CA GLN A 18 -40.82 27.23 11.50
C GLN A 18 -41.10 26.50 10.18
N HIS A 19 -42.21 26.77 9.50
CA HIS A 19 -42.48 26.23 8.16
C HIS A 19 -41.79 27.00 7.01
N SER A 20 -41.38 28.25 7.23
CA SER A 20 -40.70 29.06 6.19
C SER A 20 -39.20 28.79 6.06
N ASN A 21 -38.55 28.14 7.04
CA ASN A 21 -37.10 27.89 7.03
C ASN A 21 -36.71 26.44 6.68
N ASN A 22 -37.64 25.67 6.10
CA ASN A 22 -37.39 24.28 5.70
C ASN A 22 -37.89 23.96 4.29
N LYS A 23 -37.71 24.90 3.34
CA LYS A 23 -37.78 24.61 1.90
C LYS A 23 -36.46 24.03 1.42
N ASN A 24 -36.18 22.80 1.84
CA ASN A 24 -35.51 21.86 0.95
C ASN A 24 -36.65 21.10 0.27
N ASP A 25 -37.08 21.59 -0.88
CA ASP A 25 -37.98 20.85 -1.76
C ASP A 25 -37.25 19.56 -2.17
N VAL A 26 -37.46 18.51 -1.39
CA VAL A 26 -37.14 17.15 -1.83
C VAL A 26 -38.16 16.86 -2.91
N GLU A 27 -37.81 17.17 -4.15
CA GLU A 27 -38.57 16.77 -5.32
C GLU A 27 -38.79 15.26 -5.23
N THR A 28 -40.03 14.86 -4.97
CA THR A 28 -40.41 13.44 -5.07
C THR A 28 -40.04 13.00 -6.48
N PRO A 29 -39.21 11.94 -6.65
CA PRO A 29 -38.78 11.50 -7.97
C PRO A 29 -40.00 11.30 -8.86
N PHE A 30 -39.92 11.74 -10.12
CA PHE A 30 -41.02 11.69 -11.09
C PHE A 30 -41.72 10.31 -11.14
N PHE A 31 -40.98 9.23 -10.98
CA PHE A 31 -41.50 7.86 -10.90
C PHE A 31 -42.41 7.60 -9.70
N VAL A 32 -42.15 8.20 -8.53
CA VAL A 32 -43.01 8.11 -7.34
C VAL A 32 -44.33 8.83 -7.57
N GLN A 33 -44.30 9.98 -8.25
CA GLN A 33 -45.52 10.71 -8.64
C GLN A 33 -46.37 9.88 -9.63
N ILE A 34 -45.72 9.21 -10.59
CA ILE A 34 -46.40 8.29 -11.52
C ILE A 34 -47.04 7.11 -10.78
N ILE A 35 -46.35 6.50 -9.82
CA ILE A 35 -46.91 5.39 -9.03
C ILE A 35 -48.11 5.86 -8.20
N LEU A 36 -48.03 7.03 -7.57
CA LEU A 36 -49.14 7.59 -6.79
C LEU A 36 -50.34 7.92 -7.68
N LEU A 37 -50.11 8.47 -8.88
CA LEU A 37 -51.15 8.70 -9.88
C LEU A 37 -51.80 7.39 -10.31
N PHE A 38 -51.00 6.35 -10.57
CA PHE A 38 -51.51 5.03 -10.96
C PHE A 38 -52.33 4.38 -9.84
N MET A 39 -51.83 4.42 -8.60
CA MET A 39 -52.56 3.92 -7.43
C MET A 39 -53.86 4.69 -7.21
N PHE A 40 -53.86 6.00 -7.44
CA PHE A 40 -55.06 6.83 -7.37
C PHE A 40 -56.07 6.47 -8.46
N ILE A 41 -55.62 6.26 -9.70
CA ILE A 41 -56.48 5.81 -10.81
C ILE A 41 -57.06 4.43 -10.53
N SER A 42 -56.25 3.47 -10.04
CA SER A 42 -56.73 2.15 -9.64
C SER A 42 -57.72 2.21 -8.48
N PHE A 43 -57.50 3.09 -7.50
CA PHE A 43 -58.44 3.34 -6.41
C PHE A 43 -59.75 3.92 -6.91
N LEU A 44 -59.71 4.92 -7.81
CA LEU A 44 -60.91 5.47 -8.43
C LEU A 44 -61.66 4.39 -9.23
N GLN A 45 -60.95 3.55 -9.98
CA GLN A 45 -61.54 2.43 -10.70
C GLN A 45 -62.26 1.47 -9.73
N GLN A 46 -61.63 1.11 -8.61
CA GLN A 46 -62.22 0.22 -7.60
C GLN A 46 -63.41 0.85 -6.86
N VAL A 47 -63.39 2.17 -6.62
CA VAL A 47 -64.49 2.91 -5.97
C VAL A 47 -65.69 3.08 -6.89
N PHE A 48 -65.46 3.28 -8.20
CA PHE A 48 -66.51 3.56 -9.18
C PHE A 48 -66.97 2.34 -10.00
N ASP A 49 -66.33 1.18 -9.85
CA ASP A 49 -66.74 -0.10 -10.47
C ASP A 49 -68.05 -0.67 -9.88
N LYS A 50 -68.58 -0.11 -8.78
CA LYS A 50 -69.83 -0.63 -8.20
C LYS A 50 -71.08 -0.38 -9.05
N ASP A 51 -71.08 0.60 -9.94
CA ASP A 51 -72.32 0.99 -10.66
C ASP A 51 -72.19 1.09 -12.19
N ASN A 52 -71.06 0.74 -12.83
CA ASN A 52 -70.89 0.83 -14.29
C ASN A 52 -71.20 2.21 -14.93
N ILE A 53 -71.21 3.29 -14.14
CA ILE A 53 -71.54 4.66 -14.61
C ILE A 53 -70.31 5.35 -15.22
N LEU A 54 -69.09 5.00 -14.78
CA LEU A 54 -67.85 5.69 -15.17
C LEU A 54 -67.40 5.43 -16.62
N PRO A 55 -67.47 4.20 -17.19
CA PRO A 55 -66.97 3.93 -18.54
C PRO A 55 -67.70 4.75 -19.61
N ARG A 56 -69.04 4.90 -19.48
CA ARG A 56 -69.86 5.69 -20.42
C ARG A 56 -69.64 7.19 -20.31
N TYR A 57 -69.31 7.71 -19.12
CA TYR A 57 -69.11 9.14 -18.90
C TYR A 57 -67.71 9.61 -19.32
N LEU A 58 -66.69 8.77 -19.12
CA LEU A 58 -65.31 9.07 -19.54
C LEU A 58 -65.13 8.95 -21.06
N GLU A 59 -65.79 7.99 -21.71
CA GLU A 59 -65.63 7.76 -23.15
C GLU A 59 -66.13 8.95 -24.00
N HIS A 60 -67.17 9.66 -23.59
CA HIS A 60 -67.74 10.74 -24.39
C HIS A 60 -67.03 12.09 -24.23
N LYS A 61 -66.36 12.34 -23.10
CA LYS A 61 -65.80 13.68 -22.78
C LYS A 61 -64.28 13.73 -22.87
N TYR A 62 -63.58 12.65 -22.54
CA TYR A 62 -62.11 12.64 -22.49
C TYR A 62 -61.46 12.03 -23.73
N LYS A 63 -62.17 11.25 -24.54
CA LYS A 63 -61.64 10.68 -25.79
C LYS A 63 -61.10 11.73 -26.77
N PRO A 64 -61.75 12.88 -27.03
CA PRO A 64 -61.17 13.90 -27.92
C PRO A 64 -59.97 14.61 -27.30
N VAL A 65 -59.96 14.84 -25.99
CA VAL A 65 -58.83 15.48 -25.27
C VAL A 65 -57.63 14.54 -25.24
N PHE A 66 -57.86 13.25 -24.95
CA PHE A 66 -56.83 12.23 -24.94
C PHE A 66 -56.25 12.00 -26.33
N LEU A 67 -57.08 11.97 -27.39
CA LEU A 67 -56.60 11.90 -28.78
C LEU A 67 -55.77 13.14 -29.17
N TYR A 68 -56.15 14.33 -28.71
CA TYR A 68 -55.38 15.55 -28.96
C TYR A 68 -53.99 15.47 -28.32
N TYR A 69 -53.92 15.15 -27.02
CA TYR A 69 -52.63 15.03 -26.32
C TYR A 69 -51.81 13.84 -26.83
N TYR A 70 -52.45 12.71 -27.12
CA TYR A 70 -51.77 11.54 -27.68
C TYR A 70 -51.15 11.83 -29.05
N ASN A 71 -51.88 12.52 -29.93
CA ASN A 71 -51.33 12.96 -31.23
C ASN A 71 -50.25 14.03 -31.07
N TYR A 72 -50.37 14.93 -30.09
CA TYR A 72 -49.35 15.92 -29.76
C TYR A 72 -48.04 15.25 -29.31
N TYR A 73 -48.12 14.31 -28.36
CA TYR A 73 -46.95 13.56 -27.88
C TYR A 73 -46.37 12.63 -28.95
N LEU A 74 -47.19 12.05 -29.83
CA LEU A 74 -46.69 11.29 -30.98
C LEU A 74 -45.95 12.18 -31.99
N ASN A 75 -46.42 13.41 -32.23
CA ASN A 75 -45.70 14.35 -33.09
C ASN A 75 -44.41 14.84 -32.44
N GLU A 76 -44.39 15.11 -31.14
CA GLU A 76 -43.15 15.39 -30.41
C GLU A 76 -42.18 14.20 -30.43
N ALA A 77 -42.66 12.97 -30.24
CA ALA A 77 -41.83 11.78 -30.32
C ALA A 77 -41.31 11.54 -31.74
N LYS A 78 -42.11 11.81 -32.78
CA LYS A 78 -41.65 11.76 -34.18
C LYS A 78 -40.62 12.85 -34.47
N ASN A 79 -40.80 14.05 -33.96
CA ASN A 79 -39.81 15.12 -34.07
C ASN A 79 -38.52 14.77 -33.32
N PHE A 80 -38.62 14.16 -32.14
CA PHE A 80 -37.48 13.69 -31.36
C PHE A 80 -36.74 12.52 -32.01
N ILE A 81 -37.44 11.60 -32.68
CA ILE A 81 -36.84 10.50 -33.43
C ILE A 81 -36.19 11.03 -34.71
N LYS A 82 -36.83 11.96 -35.43
CA LYS A 82 -36.24 12.66 -36.58
C LYS A 82 -34.99 13.45 -36.19
N TYR A 83 -34.94 13.99 -34.97
CA TYR A 83 -33.77 14.75 -34.49
C TYR A 83 -32.62 13.87 -33.97
N ASN A 84 -32.86 12.59 -33.65
CA ASN A 84 -31.87 11.73 -32.98
C ASN A 84 -31.48 10.46 -33.75
N PHE A 85 -32.19 10.11 -34.82
CA PHE A 85 -31.92 8.92 -35.63
C PHE A 85 -32.14 9.22 -37.13
N ASP A 86 -31.25 10.02 -37.72
CA ASP A 86 -31.05 10.00 -39.17
C ASP A 86 -30.14 8.82 -39.51
N TYR A 87 -30.77 7.68 -39.84
CA TYR A 87 -30.16 6.65 -40.67
C TYR A 87 -30.75 6.81 -42.07
N GLU A 88 -29.91 7.23 -43.02
CA GLU A 88 -30.22 7.22 -44.44
C GLU A 88 -30.68 5.83 -44.87
N TYR A 89 -31.89 5.76 -45.40
CA TYR A 89 -32.29 4.73 -46.35
C TYR A 89 -32.52 5.47 -47.67
N ASP A 90 -31.61 5.25 -48.61
CA ASP A 90 -31.73 5.74 -49.98
C ASP A 90 -33.07 5.32 -50.58
N ASN A 91 -33.88 6.31 -50.94
CA ASN A 91 -34.78 6.20 -52.07
C ASN A 91 -34.63 7.49 -52.87
N GLU A 92 -34.04 7.33 -54.05
CA GLU A 92 -34.07 8.26 -55.16
C GLU A 92 -35.52 8.70 -55.41
N GLU A 93 -35.78 10.00 -55.43
CA GLU A 93 -36.38 10.71 -56.57
C GLU A 93 -36.72 12.17 -56.19
N ASP A 94 -36.45 13.03 -57.17
CA ASP A 94 -36.96 14.39 -57.39
C ASP A 94 -36.20 15.62 -56.87
N LYS A 95 -35.59 16.25 -57.88
CA LYS A 95 -34.97 17.57 -57.96
C LYS A 95 -36.04 18.67 -57.82
N GLU A 96 -35.70 19.79 -57.17
CA GLU A 96 -35.51 21.10 -57.83
C GLU A 96 -35.25 22.23 -56.81
N GLU A 97 -34.17 22.98 -57.10
CA GLU A 97 -33.95 24.42 -56.93
C GLU A 97 -33.83 25.08 -55.54
N ASN A 98 -32.55 25.33 -55.20
CA ASN A 98 -31.93 26.61 -54.82
C ASN A 98 -32.68 27.59 -53.90
N GLU A 99 -32.15 27.79 -52.69
CA GLU A 99 -31.88 29.15 -52.18
C GLU A 99 -30.74 29.12 -51.17
N ILE A 100 -29.80 30.05 -51.35
CA ILE A 100 -28.53 30.20 -50.64
C ILE A 100 -28.79 31.08 -49.42
N GLU A 101 -28.60 30.57 -48.20
CA GLU A 101 -28.32 31.40 -47.03
C GLU A 101 -27.21 30.77 -46.18
N ASN A 102 -26.36 31.65 -45.68
CA ASN A 102 -25.04 31.37 -45.12
C ASN A 102 -25.13 30.56 -43.81
N GLU A 103 -24.48 29.39 -43.76
CA GLU A 103 -24.15 28.72 -42.51
C GLU A 103 -22.72 29.10 -42.08
N GLU A 104 -22.65 29.82 -40.97
CA GLU A 104 -21.43 30.02 -40.19
C GLU A 104 -20.92 28.66 -39.70
N GLU A 105 -19.64 28.39 -39.90
CA GLU A 105 -18.92 27.26 -39.34
C GLU A 105 -19.13 27.17 -37.81
N GLN A 106 -19.88 26.17 -37.36
CA GLN A 106 -19.77 25.68 -35.99
C GLN A 106 -18.98 24.38 -36.03
N GLU A 107 -17.71 24.47 -35.63
CA GLU A 107 -16.86 23.33 -35.30
C GLU A 107 -17.62 22.36 -34.38
N GLN A 108 -17.97 21.19 -34.90
CA GLN A 108 -18.49 20.10 -34.09
C GLN A 108 -17.39 19.67 -33.12
N THR A 109 -17.53 20.03 -31.84
CA THR A 109 -16.69 19.47 -30.78
C THR A 109 -16.85 17.95 -30.79
N PRO A 110 -15.76 17.16 -30.87
CA PRO A 110 -15.85 15.72 -31.01
C PRO A 110 -16.58 15.08 -29.82
N MET A 111 -17.53 14.19 -30.12
CA MET A 111 -18.32 13.43 -29.15
C MET A 111 -17.40 12.67 -28.18
N LYS A 112 -17.43 13.03 -26.89
CA LYS A 112 -16.58 12.42 -25.86
C LYS A 112 -16.91 10.94 -25.66
N ILE A 113 -15.92 10.07 -25.82
CA ILE A 113 -16.03 8.65 -25.48
C ILE A 113 -16.24 8.53 -23.96
N TYR A 114 -17.29 7.84 -23.51
CA TYR A 114 -17.66 7.74 -22.09
C TYR A 114 -16.54 7.19 -21.19
N ASP A 115 -15.62 6.40 -21.77
CA ASP A 115 -14.42 5.85 -21.12
C ASP A 115 -13.48 6.95 -20.57
N ASP A 116 -13.55 8.17 -21.11
CA ASP A 116 -12.66 9.29 -20.76
C ASP A 116 -13.27 10.24 -19.72
N LYS A 117 -14.58 10.14 -19.45
CA LYS A 117 -15.26 10.99 -18.47
C LYS A 117 -14.57 10.96 -17.10
N TYR A 118 -14.34 9.76 -16.58
CA TYR A 118 -13.69 9.58 -15.28
C TYR A 118 -12.18 9.86 -15.35
N LEU A 119 -11.57 9.86 -16.53
CA LEU A 119 -10.16 10.21 -16.70
C LEU A 119 -9.96 11.72 -16.57
N GLU A 120 -10.81 12.52 -17.21
CA GLU A 120 -10.79 13.97 -17.08
C GLU A 120 -11.06 14.40 -15.63
N GLU A 121 -12.08 13.82 -15.00
CA GLU A 121 -12.40 14.07 -13.59
C GLU A 121 -11.23 13.67 -12.68
N PHE A 122 -10.61 12.52 -12.92
CA PHE A 122 -9.43 12.06 -12.18
C PHE A 122 -8.24 13.02 -12.33
N ASN A 123 -8.00 13.52 -13.54
CA ASN A 123 -6.91 14.46 -13.81
C ASN A 123 -7.13 15.82 -13.15
N LYS A 124 -8.37 16.28 -13.02
CA LYS A 124 -8.72 17.55 -12.33
C LYS A 124 -8.60 17.49 -10.81
N MET A 125 -8.59 16.30 -10.20
CA MET A 125 -8.44 16.19 -8.74
C MET A 125 -7.06 16.65 -8.28
N GLU A 126 -7.01 17.36 -7.16
CA GLU A 126 -5.75 17.76 -6.53
C GLU A 126 -5.00 16.53 -5.98
N ASN A 127 -3.66 16.59 -6.00
CA ASN A 127 -2.80 15.54 -5.46
C ASN A 127 -2.63 15.64 -3.93
N GLU A 128 -2.99 16.78 -3.34
CA GLU A 128 -2.78 17.03 -1.91
C GLU A 128 -3.85 16.36 -1.06
N ILE A 129 -3.42 15.53 -0.12
CA ILE A 129 -4.30 14.92 0.86
C ILE A 129 -4.53 15.95 1.97
N VAL A 130 -5.73 16.51 2.00
CA VAL A 130 -6.15 17.39 3.09
C VAL A 130 -6.77 16.53 4.20
N PHE A 131 -6.18 16.61 5.40
CA PHE A 131 -6.74 15.98 6.58
C PHE A 131 -7.96 16.73 7.08
N THR A 132 -8.99 15.97 7.44
CA THR A 132 -10.13 16.46 8.19
C THR A 132 -9.71 16.82 9.62
N GLU A 133 -10.49 17.67 10.30
CA GLU A 133 -10.19 18.09 11.67
C GLU A 133 -10.04 16.90 12.64
N LYS A 134 -10.81 15.83 12.43
CA LYS A 134 -10.71 14.58 13.20
C LYS A 134 -9.42 13.82 12.92
N GLU A 135 -9.01 13.72 11.66
CA GLU A 135 -7.74 13.08 11.26
C GLU A 135 -6.54 13.86 11.81
N LEU A 136 -6.62 15.20 11.85
CA LEU A 136 -5.57 16.04 12.43
C LEU A 136 -5.47 15.85 13.95
N GLN A 137 -6.58 15.75 14.66
CA GLN A 137 -6.58 15.45 16.11
C GLN A 137 -5.94 14.08 16.38
N MET A 138 -6.32 13.07 15.60
CA MET A 138 -5.76 11.72 15.67
C MET A 138 -4.26 11.72 15.36
N GLU A 139 -3.80 12.51 14.39
CA GLU A 139 -2.38 12.68 14.09
C GLU A 139 -1.62 13.22 15.31
N ILE A 140 -2.14 14.26 15.96
CA ILE A 140 -1.53 14.86 17.15
C ILE A 140 -1.48 13.86 18.31
N GLU A 141 -2.56 13.12 18.55
CA GLU A 141 -2.59 12.07 19.57
C GLU A 141 -1.58 10.96 19.27
N GLN A 142 -1.49 10.53 18.03
CA GLN A 142 -0.57 9.48 17.62
C GLN A 142 0.90 9.93 17.71
N ARG A 143 1.21 11.19 17.40
CA ARG A 143 2.55 11.78 17.62
C ARG A 143 2.96 11.66 19.09
N LEU A 144 2.05 11.98 20.01
CA LEU A 144 2.31 11.88 21.45
C LEU A 144 2.56 10.42 21.88
N ILE A 145 1.76 9.48 21.38
CA ILE A 145 1.92 8.05 21.67
C ILE A 145 3.27 7.52 21.16
N ILE A 146 3.64 7.85 19.92
CA ILE A 146 4.90 7.43 19.31
C ILE A 146 6.08 8.01 20.10
N LYS A 147 6.02 9.30 20.45
CA LYS A 147 7.04 9.96 21.25
C LYS A 147 7.24 9.28 22.60
N ASN A 148 6.16 9.05 23.35
CA ASN A 148 6.24 8.37 24.65
C ASN A 148 6.85 6.97 24.54
N LYS A 149 6.47 6.18 23.51
CA LYS A 149 7.06 4.86 23.27
C LYS A 149 8.56 4.92 22.98
N LEU A 150 9.01 5.91 22.20
CA LEU A 150 10.42 6.10 21.91
C LEU A 150 11.19 6.48 23.18
N GLU A 151 10.64 7.39 23.99
CA GLU A 151 11.21 7.77 25.28
C GLU A 151 11.31 6.57 26.24
N ASP A 152 10.27 5.73 26.32
CA ASP A 152 10.27 4.54 27.17
C ASP A 152 11.30 3.50 26.68
N ASN A 153 11.42 3.30 25.38
CA ASN A 153 12.43 2.42 24.80
C ASN A 153 13.86 2.94 25.04
N LEU A 154 14.06 4.26 25.01
CA LEU A 154 15.34 4.88 25.33
C LEU A 154 15.70 4.70 26.81
N LYS A 155 14.74 4.94 27.72
CA LYS A 155 14.92 4.70 29.16
C LYS A 155 15.24 3.24 29.47
N LEU A 156 14.56 2.30 28.79
CA LEU A 156 14.83 0.87 28.97
C LEU A 156 16.26 0.52 28.55
N LYS A 157 16.72 1.01 27.39
CA LYS A 157 18.10 0.80 26.93
C LYS A 157 19.13 1.43 27.88
N GLN A 158 18.85 2.62 28.40
CA GLN A 158 19.71 3.27 29.40
C GLN A 158 19.82 2.42 30.67
N HIS A 159 18.70 1.93 31.19
CA HIS A 159 18.68 1.05 32.36
C HIS A 159 19.41 -0.28 32.11
N ASP A 160 19.25 -0.88 30.93
CA ASP A 160 19.97 -2.12 30.58
C ASP A 160 21.50 -1.90 30.53
N LEU A 161 21.95 -0.75 30.03
CA LEU A 161 23.35 -0.37 30.03
C LEU A 161 23.87 -0.08 31.44
N GLU A 162 23.10 0.63 32.28
CA GLU A 162 23.46 0.87 33.68
C GLU A 162 23.67 -0.44 34.45
N ASN A 163 22.80 -1.43 34.24
CA ASN A 163 22.96 -2.76 34.85
C ASN A 163 24.20 -3.50 34.35
N LYS A 164 24.52 -3.39 33.06
CA LYS A 164 25.76 -3.97 32.49
C LYS A 164 27.00 -3.30 33.06
N ILE A 165 27.01 -1.97 33.13
CA ILE A 165 28.10 -1.19 33.73
C ILE A 165 28.32 -1.63 35.18
N HIS A 166 27.24 -1.67 35.98
CA HIS A 166 27.33 -2.11 37.37
C HIS A 166 27.82 -3.56 37.53
N TYR A 167 27.39 -4.47 36.65
CA TYR A 167 27.89 -5.84 36.61
C TYR A 167 29.40 -5.91 36.37
N PHE A 168 29.90 -5.17 35.38
CA PHE A 168 31.33 -5.16 35.06
C PHE A 168 32.16 -4.50 36.17
N GLU A 169 31.69 -3.40 36.76
CA GLU A 169 32.33 -2.74 37.90
C GLU A 169 32.46 -3.68 39.10
N ASN A 170 31.36 -4.35 39.49
CA ASN A 170 31.38 -5.31 40.59
C ASN A 170 32.35 -6.46 40.30
N ARG A 171 32.33 -7.02 39.08
CA ARG A 171 33.23 -8.12 38.71
C ARG A 171 34.70 -7.69 38.70
N GLN A 172 35.02 -6.47 38.30
CA GLN A 172 36.37 -5.92 38.45
C GLN A 172 36.78 -5.79 39.92
N THR A 173 35.89 -5.28 40.79
CA THR A 173 36.21 -5.16 42.22
C THR A 173 36.46 -6.53 42.88
N GLU A 174 35.65 -7.56 42.56
CA GLU A 174 35.86 -8.93 43.06
C GLU A 174 37.22 -9.50 42.65
N LEU A 175 37.63 -9.27 41.40
CA LEU A 175 38.94 -9.66 40.87
C LEU A 175 40.08 -8.92 41.60
N ILE A 176 39.95 -7.61 41.83
CA ILE A 176 40.97 -6.81 42.49
C ILE A 176 41.13 -7.24 43.95
N GLU A 177 40.03 -7.48 44.65
CA GLU A 177 40.02 -7.82 46.08
C GLU A 177 40.34 -9.30 46.37
N ASN A 178 40.63 -10.12 45.35
CA ASN A 178 40.91 -11.56 45.49
C ASN A 178 39.82 -12.32 46.27
N LYS A 179 38.56 -11.90 46.18
CA LYS A 179 37.47 -12.49 46.97
C LYS A 179 36.96 -13.83 46.41
N ASN A 180 37.32 -14.18 45.18
CA ASN A 180 36.86 -15.39 44.48
C ASN A 180 38.05 -16.13 43.83
N ASP A 181 38.56 -17.17 44.48
CA ASP A 181 39.55 -18.11 43.90
C ASP A 181 38.95 -18.98 42.76
N ASP A 182 37.61 -19.01 42.63
CA ASP A 182 36.89 -19.79 41.63
C ASP A 182 37.02 -19.25 40.19
N ILE A 183 37.61 -18.06 40.01
CA ILE A 183 37.80 -17.44 38.69
C ILE A 183 38.65 -18.32 37.78
N TYR A 184 39.57 -19.11 38.35
CA TYR A 184 40.44 -19.98 37.59
C TYR A 184 39.75 -21.27 37.12
N LYS A 185 38.59 -21.65 37.66
CA LYS A 185 37.90 -22.90 37.28
C LYS A 185 37.36 -22.86 35.85
N ASP A 186 36.86 -21.70 35.40
CA ASP A 186 36.31 -21.55 34.05
C ASP A 186 37.41 -21.43 32.97
N TYR A 187 38.65 -21.11 33.37
CA TYR A 187 39.81 -20.94 32.48
C TYR A 187 40.89 -22.02 32.68
N ALA A 188 40.68 -22.99 33.57
CA ALA A 188 41.66 -24.02 33.92
C ALA A 188 42.04 -24.89 32.71
N ASP A 189 41.03 -25.27 31.91
CA ASP A 189 41.19 -26.11 30.72
C ASP A 189 41.87 -25.38 29.55
N GLU A 190 41.69 -24.05 29.43
CA GLU A 190 42.25 -23.25 28.33
C GLU A 190 43.73 -22.90 28.55
N TYR A 191 44.20 -22.88 29.81
CA TYR A 191 45.55 -22.43 30.17
C TYR A 191 46.45 -23.50 30.83
N GLU A 192 46.03 -24.78 30.81
CA GLU A 192 46.78 -25.91 31.38
C GLU A 192 47.24 -25.65 32.84
N LEU A 193 46.33 -25.14 33.67
CA LEU A 193 46.58 -24.98 35.11
C LEU A 193 46.44 -26.34 35.80
N THR A 194 47.50 -26.82 36.44
CA THR A 194 47.43 -27.99 37.33
C THR A 194 47.18 -27.54 38.77
N ASP A 195 46.47 -28.35 39.55
CA ASP A 195 46.29 -28.10 40.98
C ASP A 195 47.65 -27.97 41.69
N ASP A 196 47.71 -27.10 42.70
CA ASP A 196 48.93 -26.91 43.48
C ASP A 196 49.18 -28.17 44.30
N TYR A 197 50.41 -28.71 44.27
CA TYR A 197 50.75 -29.92 45.01
C TYR A 197 51.00 -29.57 46.48
N GLU A 198 50.19 -30.12 47.39
CA GLU A 198 50.39 -30.02 48.84
C GLU A 198 51.42 -31.08 49.30
N LEU A 199 52.44 -30.64 50.04
CA LEU A 199 53.38 -31.53 50.71
C LEU A 199 52.66 -32.18 51.90
N SER A 200 52.31 -33.45 51.79
CA SER A 200 51.79 -34.25 52.91
C SER A 200 52.95 -34.72 53.80
N ASP A 201 52.84 -34.53 55.12
CA ASP A 201 53.84 -34.96 56.13
C ASP A 201 54.15 -36.48 56.13
N GLU A 202 53.38 -37.29 55.39
CA GLU A 202 53.47 -38.75 55.38
C GLU A 202 54.47 -39.33 54.35
N ASN A 203 55.07 -38.52 53.47
CA ASN A 203 55.97 -38.97 52.41
C ASN A 203 57.38 -38.37 52.58
N GLU A 204 58.42 -39.21 52.66
CA GLU A 204 59.83 -38.79 52.56
C GLU A 204 60.14 -38.38 51.11
N PHE A 205 59.88 -37.12 50.77
CA PHE A 205 60.35 -36.51 49.54
C PHE A 205 61.84 -36.16 49.66
N ASP A 206 62.62 -36.39 48.60
CA ASP A 206 64.00 -35.91 48.55
C ASP A 206 64.05 -34.38 48.29
N ASP A 207 65.20 -33.76 48.62
CA ASP A 207 65.38 -32.31 48.47
C ASP A 207 65.19 -31.83 47.01
N GLU A 208 65.36 -32.72 46.03
CA GLU A 208 65.20 -32.43 44.60
C GLU A 208 63.72 -32.39 44.18
N GLU A 209 62.88 -33.31 44.70
CA GLU A 209 61.44 -33.34 44.48
C GLU A 209 60.73 -32.15 45.13
N ILE A 210 61.11 -31.76 46.35
CA ILE A 210 60.57 -30.58 47.04
C ILE A 210 60.84 -29.31 46.21
N LYS A 211 62.06 -29.18 45.68
CA LYS A 211 62.45 -28.03 44.85
C LYS A 211 61.64 -27.98 43.55
N LYS A 212 61.39 -29.13 42.93
CA LYS A 212 60.58 -29.23 41.71
C LYS A 212 59.11 -28.84 41.94
N ILE A 213 58.53 -29.25 43.07
CA ILE A 213 57.17 -28.86 43.49
C ILE A 213 57.09 -27.35 43.75
N MET A 214 58.07 -26.78 44.45
CA MET A 214 58.13 -25.32 44.67
C MET A 214 58.24 -24.54 43.35
N ASP A 215 59.07 -25.00 42.41
CA ASP A 215 59.23 -24.36 41.11
C ASP A 215 57.94 -24.45 40.26
N LEU A 216 57.21 -25.58 40.33
CA LEU A 216 55.90 -25.77 39.70
C LEU A 216 54.82 -24.84 40.27
N ASN A 217 54.69 -24.78 41.60
CA ASN A 217 53.73 -23.90 42.26
C ASN A 217 54.04 -22.41 41.97
N LEU A 218 55.32 -22.05 41.89
CA LEU A 218 55.75 -20.69 41.51
C LEU A 218 55.41 -20.36 40.05
N GLN A 219 55.55 -21.31 39.13
CA GLN A 219 55.13 -21.16 37.73
C GLN A 219 53.61 -21.01 37.61
N ASN A 220 52.84 -21.82 38.34
CA ASN A 220 51.39 -21.73 38.37
C ASN A 220 50.90 -20.40 38.94
N SER A 221 51.51 -19.90 40.01
CA SER A 221 51.23 -18.56 40.56
C SER A 221 51.44 -17.45 39.52
N LYS A 222 52.55 -17.48 38.77
CA LYS A 222 52.81 -16.50 37.70
C LYS A 222 51.78 -16.58 36.58
N LYS A 223 51.41 -17.79 36.14
CA LYS A 223 50.38 -17.99 35.11
C LYS A 223 49.01 -17.48 35.57
N ARG A 224 48.62 -17.74 36.82
CA ARG A 224 47.37 -17.21 37.41
C ARG A 224 47.34 -15.68 37.38
N GLU A 225 48.46 -15.04 37.74
CA GLU A 225 48.60 -13.57 37.69
C GLU A 225 48.46 -13.02 36.26
N GLU A 226 49.07 -13.68 35.26
CA GLU A 226 48.95 -13.29 33.85
C GLU A 226 47.52 -13.44 33.31
N ILE A 227 46.82 -14.52 33.67
CA ILE A 227 45.42 -14.74 33.30
C ILE A 227 44.54 -13.66 33.92
N LYS A 228 44.73 -13.37 35.20
CA LYS A 228 44.01 -12.31 35.91
C LYS A 228 44.17 -10.96 35.23
N GLN A 229 45.39 -10.60 34.83
CA GLN A 229 45.65 -9.36 34.09
C GLN A 229 44.95 -9.31 32.73
N LYS A 230 44.94 -10.42 31.98
CA LYS A 230 44.22 -10.50 30.69
C LYS A 230 42.71 -10.36 30.86
N VAL A 231 42.13 -11.04 31.84
CA VAL A 231 40.69 -10.98 32.14
C VAL A 231 40.29 -9.57 32.56
N LEU A 232 41.08 -8.94 33.43
CA LEU A 232 40.82 -7.58 33.91
C LEU A 232 40.87 -6.57 32.76
N LYS A 233 41.87 -6.68 31.87
CA LYS A 233 41.97 -5.85 30.67
C LYS A 233 40.80 -6.02 29.70
N ASN A 234 40.29 -7.25 29.54
CA ASN A 234 39.11 -7.50 28.71
C ASN A 234 37.85 -6.87 29.32
N LEU A 235 37.67 -7.00 30.63
CA LEU A 235 36.55 -6.37 31.35
C LEU A 235 36.60 -4.85 31.26
N GLU A 236 37.78 -4.24 31.38
CA GLU A 236 37.98 -2.79 31.18
C GLU A 236 37.54 -2.35 29.78
N LEU A 237 37.88 -3.12 28.75
CA LEU A 237 37.49 -2.82 27.37
C LEU A 237 35.98 -2.91 27.17
N GLU A 238 35.31 -3.90 27.77
CA GLU A 238 33.85 -4.04 27.70
C GLU A 238 33.11 -2.95 28.47
N LEU A 239 33.61 -2.60 29.66
CA LEU A 239 33.10 -1.49 30.47
C LEU A 239 33.21 -0.17 29.70
N PHE A 240 34.37 0.10 29.09
CA PHE A 240 34.59 1.31 28.29
C PHE A 240 33.58 1.44 27.14
N LYS A 241 33.34 0.34 26.40
CA LYS A 241 32.34 0.31 25.31
C LYS A 241 30.93 0.61 25.82
N CYS A 242 30.56 0.05 26.97
CA CYS A 242 29.23 0.26 27.56
C CYS A 242 29.03 1.71 28.02
N ILE A 243 30.06 2.33 28.61
CA ILE A 243 30.04 3.73 29.02
C ILE A 243 29.93 4.65 27.80
N GLU A 244 30.72 4.42 26.76
CA GLU A 244 30.66 5.20 25.51
C GLU A 244 29.26 5.12 24.87
N GLU A 245 28.68 3.92 24.80
CA GLU A 245 27.31 3.74 24.28
C GLU A 245 26.26 4.48 25.12
N TYR A 246 26.40 4.46 26.44
CA TYR A 246 25.51 5.15 27.36
C TYR A 246 25.61 6.69 27.24
N GLU A 247 26.81 7.24 27.07
CA GLU A 247 27.01 8.68 26.82
C GLU A 247 26.42 9.13 25.48
N LEU A 248 26.56 8.32 24.43
CA LEU A 248 25.92 8.55 23.14
C LEU A 248 24.38 8.55 23.25
N LEU A 249 23.82 7.68 24.07
CA LEU A 249 22.37 7.62 24.31
C LEU A 249 21.85 8.80 25.14
N LYS A 250 22.67 9.39 26.02
CA LYS A 250 22.33 10.62 26.74
C LYS A 250 22.32 11.85 25.85
N THR A 251 23.19 11.89 24.85
CA THR A 251 23.36 13.04 23.94
C THR A 251 22.40 13.02 22.76
N LYS A 252 21.80 11.87 22.42
CA LYS A 252 20.68 11.79 21.47
C LYS A 252 19.47 12.55 21.99
N THR A 253 19.32 13.80 21.58
CA THR A 253 18.09 14.57 21.77
C THR A 253 17.05 14.15 20.73
N ILE A 254 15.77 14.23 21.12
CA ILE A 254 14.61 13.81 20.32
C ILE A 254 14.41 14.72 19.09
N ASP A 255 15.12 15.83 19.00
CA ASP A 255 14.92 16.85 17.96
C ASP A 255 15.26 16.35 16.54
N GLU A 256 16.19 15.40 16.38
CA GLU A 256 16.46 14.76 15.08
C GLU A 256 15.37 13.74 14.69
N THR A 257 14.55 13.31 15.66
CA THR A 257 13.47 12.33 15.45
C THR A 257 12.09 12.96 15.29
N ASP A 258 11.93 14.27 15.50
CA ASP A 258 10.61 14.91 15.40
C ASP A 258 10.05 14.86 13.96
N ASP A 259 10.90 14.98 12.94
CA ASP A 259 10.48 14.80 11.54
C ASP A 259 10.07 13.36 11.21
N ASP A 260 10.80 12.39 11.75
CA ASP A 260 10.46 10.97 11.61
C ASP A 260 9.17 10.63 12.38
N ILE A 261 8.97 11.19 13.57
CA ILE A 261 7.74 11.03 14.37
C ILE A 261 6.55 11.65 13.62
N ASN A 262 6.74 12.85 13.07
CA ASN A 262 5.72 13.52 12.27
C ASN A 262 5.35 12.67 11.05
N LYS A 263 6.35 12.11 10.36
CA LYS A 263 6.13 11.21 9.21
C LYS A 263 5.40 9.94 9.62
N MET A 264 5.84 9.26 10.68
CA MET A 264 5.19 8.04 11.17
C MET A 264 3.74 8.27 11.61
N ALA A 265 3.46 9.41 12.24
CA ALA A 265 2.10 9.77 12.63
C ALA A 265 1.21 10.07 11.42
N LYS A 266 1.73 10.80 10.42
CA LYS A 266 1.03 11.01 9.15
C LYS A 266 0.73 9.69 8.44
N ASP A 267 1.74 8.83 8.32
CA ASP A 267 1.61 7.52 7.68
C ASP A 267 0.58 6.64 8.40
N PHE A 268 0.50 6.72 9.74
CA PHE A 268 -0.52 6.01 10.51
C PHE A 268 -1.95 6.48 10.17
N VAL A 269 -2.19 7.80 10.19
CA VAL A 269 -3.50 8.37 9.86
C VAL A 269 -3.88 8.07 8.41
N MET A 270 -2.90 8.13 7.50
CA MET A 270 -3.09 7.74 6.11
C MET A 270 -3.49 6.27 5.98
N ASN A 271 -2.80 5.35 6.66
CA ASN A 271 -3.13 3.93 6.63
C ASN A 271 -4.53 3.65 7.19
N GLU A 272 -4.93 4.32 8.28
CA GLU A 272 -6.28 4.17 8.84
C GLU A 272 -7.35 4.68 7.88
N ARG A 273 -7.12 5.82 7.21
CA ARG A 273 -8.00 6.32 6.16
C ARG A 273 -8.12 5.33 5.01
N LEU A 274 -7.01 4.71 4.60
CA LEU A 274 -7.00 3.68 3.55
C LEU A 274 -7.72 2.40 3.98
N ASP A 275 -7.59 1.98 5.23
CA ASP A 275 -8.31 0.83 5.77
C ASP A 275 -9.82 1.06 5.81
N ASN A 276 -10.24 2.29 6.08
CA ASN A 276 -11.65 2.69 6.03
C ASN A 276 -12.27 2.58 4.63
N LEU A 277 -11.46 2.67 3.56
CA LEU A 277 -11.94 2.51 2.19
C LEU A 277 -12.44 1.10 1.89
N LYS A 278 -12.08 0.10 2.70
CA LYS A 278 -12.68 -1.25 2.58
C LYS A 278 -14.20 -1.23 2.77
N ASN A 279 -14.72 -0.23 3.48
CA ASN A 279 -16.16 -0.05 3.72
C ASN A 279 -16.86 0.73 2.60
N SER A 280 -16.08 1.37 1.74
CA SER A 280 -16.55 2.13 0.59
C SER A 280 -16.76 1.17 -0.57
N ILE A 281 -18.01 0.78 -0.82
CA ILE A 281 -18.35 -0.23 -1.83
C ILE A 281 -18.92 0.47 -3.06
N LEU A 282 -18.34 0.21 -4.22
CA LEU A 282 -18.86 0.68 -5.50
C LEU A 282 -19.61 -0.47 -6.19
N ILE A 283 -20.80 -0.20 -6.72
CA ILE A 283 -21.59 -1.17 -7.49
C ILE A 283 -21.84 -0.57 -8.86
N GLU A 284 -21.35 -1.23 -9.91
CA GLU A 284 -21.49 -0.78 -11.28
C GLU A 284 -22.02 -1.88 -12.20
N ASN A 285 -22.76 -1.46 -13.20
CA ASN A 285 -23.28 -2.36 -14.22
C ASN A 285 -22.40 -2.21 -15.47
N THR A 286 -21.72 -3.27 -15.86
CA THR A 286 -21.01 -3.33 -17.14
C THR A 286 -21.83 -4.11 -18.17
N PRO A 287 -21.58 -3.95 -19.47
CA PRO A 287 -22.25 -4.74 -20.51
C PRO A 287 -22.05 -6.27 -20.34
N LEU A 288 -21.00 -6.68 -19.63
CA LEU A 288 -20.66 -8.09 -19.41
C LEU A 288 -21.20 -8.64 -18.07
N GLY A 289 -21.66 -7.77 -17.18
CA GLY A 289 -22.17 -8.15 -15.85
C GLY A 289 -22.02 -7.04 -14.81
N ASN A 290 -22.66 -7.26 -13.67
CA ASN A 290 -22.56 -6.35 -12.53
C ASN A 290 -21.25 -6.59 -11.78
N VAL A 291 -20.67 -5.52 -11.23
CA VAL A 291 -19.41 -5.54 -10.51
C VAL A 291 -19.58 -4.82 -9.18
N ILE A 292 -19.24 -5.50 -8.11
CA ILE A 292 -19.09 -4.90 -6.78
C ILE A 292 -17.60 -4.78 -6.52
N MET A 293 -17.08 -3.57 -6.28
CA MET A 293 -15.65 -3.33 -6.10
C MET A 293 -15.39 -2.44 -4.88
N PHE A 294 -14.34 -2.76 -4.13
CA PHE A 294 -13.81 -1.94 -3.03
C PHE A 294 -12.29 -2.05 -2.97
N TYR A 295 -11.65 -1.14 -2.25
CA TYR A 295 -10.19 -1.15 -2.10
C TYR A 295 -9.76 -1.85 -0.81
N ASN A 296 -8.78 -2.74 -0.92
CA ASN A 296 -8.16 -3.40 0.23
C ASN A 296 -6.69 -2.96 0.37
N ASN A 297 -6.42 -2.12 1.38
CA ASN A 297 -5.10 -1.59 1.70
C ASN A 297 -4.09 -2.71 2.05
N SER A 298 -4.52 -3.75 2.77
CA SER A 298 -3.61 -4.85 3.15
C SER A 298 -3.00 -5.61 1.96
N ARG A 299 -3.68 -5.61 0.80
CA ARG A 299 -3.21 -6.26 -0.43
C ARG A 299 -2.87 -5.25 -1.53
N ASN A 300 -2.97 -3.95 -1.24
CA ASN A 300 -2.86 -2.85 -2.20
C ASN A 300 -3.60 -3.15 -3.52
N SER A 301 -4.84 -3.63 -3.43
CA SER A 301 -5.58 -4.15 -4.58
C SER A 301 -7.05 -3.79 -4.53
N PHE A 302 -7.62 -3.52 -5.70
CA PHE A 302 -9.05 -3.41 -5.91
C PHE A 302 -9.66 -4.82 -5.95
N GLU A 303 -10.37 -5.17 -4.89
CA GLU A 303 -11.08 -6.44 -4.77
C GLU A 303 -12.46 -6.28 -5.39
N TYR A 304 -12.82 -7.21 -6.28
CA TYR A 304 -14.11 -7.17 -6.96
C TYR A 304 -14.82 -8.52 -6.99
N TYR A 305 -16.15 -8.45 -6.97
CA TYR A 305 -17.07 -9.56 -7.10
C TYR A 305 -17.89 -9.38 -8.37
N SER A 306 -18.00 -10.44 -9.16
CA SER A 306 -18.76 -10.47 -10.41
C SER A 306 -19.17 -11.91 -10.71
N ASP A 307 -20.33 -12.08 -11.33
CA ASP A 307 -20.78 -13.40 -11.80
C ASP A 307 -20.15 -13.79 -13.15
N SER A 308 -19.73 -12.79 -13.92
CA SER A 308 -19.07 -12.92 -15.22
C SER A 308 -17.58 -12.56 -15.14
N VAL A 309 -16.77 -13.05 -16.07
CA VAL A 309 -15.37 -12.64 -16.21
C VAL A 309 -15.32 -11.24 -16.85
N ILE A 310 -14.83 -10.25 -16.10
CA ILE A 310 -14.75 -8.86 -16.53
C ILE A 310 -13.33 -8.55 -17.02
N PRO A 311 -13.15 -8.12 -18.29
CA PRO A 311 -11.87 -7.66 -18.81
C PRO A 311 -11.32 -6.42 -18.10
N TYR A 312 -9.99 -6.30 -18.06
CA TYR A 312 -9.30 -5.16 -17.44
C TYR A 312 -9.72 -3.80 -18.00
N ARG A 313 -10.07 -3.70 -19.29
CA ARG A 313 -10.57 -2.44 -19.88
C ARG A 313 -11.73 -1.85 -19.07
N TYR A 314 -12.66 -2.68 -18.60
CA TYR A 314 -13.78 -2.23 -17.78
C TYR A 314 -13.36 -2.01 -16.33
N LEU A 315 -12.52 -2.88 -15.76
CA LEU A 315 -12.02 -2.72 -14.39
C LEU A 315 -11.25 -1.42 -14.20
N GLU A 316 -10.49 -0.97 -15.21
CA GLU A 316 -9.79 0.32 -15.18
C GLU A 316 -10.75 1.52 -15.16
N VAL A 317 -11.86 1.45 -15.89
CA VAL A 317 -12.90 2.50 -15.85
C VAL A 317 -13.58 2.53 -14.47
N ILE A 318 -13.94 1.36 -13.94
CA ILE A 318 -14.56 1.23 -12.61
C ILE A 318 -13.58 1.68 -11.52
N GLY A 319 -12.28 1.36 -11.65
CA GLY A 319 -11.18 1.83 -10.80
C GLY A 319 -11.10 3.34 -10.74
N ARG A 320 -11.12 4.00 -11.90
CA ARG A 320 -11.17 5.47 -11.98
C ARG A 320 -12.43 6.03 -11.33
N LYS A 321 -13.60 5.44 -11.61
CA LYS A 321 -14.87 5.84 -11.00
C LYS A 321 -14.84 5.73 -9.48
N TYR A 322 -14.29 4.65 -8.94
CA TYR A 322 -14.12 4.44 -7.50
C TYR A 322 -13.30 5.56 -6.88
N VAL A 323 -12.13 5.84 -7.47
CA VAL A 323 -11.22 6.87 -6.97
C VAL A 323 -11.81 8.28 -7.07
N VAL A 324 -12.58 8.58 -8.11
CA VAL A 324 -13.31 9.85 -8.22
C VAL A 324 -14.43 9.94 -7.17
N THR A 325 -15.20 8.87 -7.00
CA THR A 325 -16.34 8.82 -6.06
C THR A 325 -15.88 8.99 -4.61
N TYR A 326 -14.77 8.38 -4.24
CA TYR A 326 -14.22 8.39 -2.87
C TYR A 326 -13.04 9.37 -2.68
N LYS A 327 -12.72 10.17 -3.71
CA LYS A 327 -11.66 11.20 -3.69
C LYS A 327 -10.31 10.69 -3.18
N CYS A 328 -9.85 9.54 -3.69
CA CYS A 328 -8.61 8.89 -3.26
C CYS A 328 -7.63 8.71 -4.42
N LYS A 329 -7.17 9.85 -4.97
CA LYS A 329 -6.32 9.92 -6.18
C LYS A 329 -5.04 9.09 -6.07
N THR A 330 -4.44 9.05 -4.88
CA THR A 330 -3.17 8.36 -4.61
C THR A 330 -3.22 6.85 -4.84
N LEU A 331 -4.41 6.25 -4.89
CA LEU A 331 -4.56 4.81 -5.04
C LEU A 331 -4.54 4.33 -6.48
N TYR A 332 -4.90 5.19 -7.44
CA TYR A 332 -4.99 4.81 -8.83
C TYR A 332 -3.74 5.26 -9.58
N ILE A 333 -3.07 4.28 -10.17
CA ILE A 333 -1.90 4.50 -11.01
C ILE A 333 -2.37 4.68 -12.45
N ASP A 334 -2.13 5.87 -13.00
CA ASP A 334 -2.36 6.12 -14.42
C ASP A 334 -1.28 5.42 -15.24
N MET A 335 -1.67 4.36 -15.96
CA MET A 335 -0.74 3.56 -16.74
C MET A 335 -0.05 4.36 -17.84
N VAL A 336 -0.69 5.39 -18.41
CA VAL A 336 -0.08 6.18 -19.49
C VAL A 336 1.07 7.00 -18.92
N LYS A 337 0.83 7.70 -17.81
CA LYS A 337 1.85 8.49 -17.11
C LYS A 337 3.00 7.65 -16.57
N GLU A 338 2.70 6.47 -16.01
CA GLU A 338 3.76 5.58 -15.50
C GLU A 338 4.66 5.06 -16.63
N ILE A 339 4.12 4.85 -17.84
CA ILE A 339 4.94 4.49 -19.02
C ILE A 339 5.83 5.66 -19.43
N GLU A 340 5.28 6.87 -19.54
CA GLU A 340 6.05 8.07 -19.89
C GLU A 340 7.19 8.33 -18.88
N GLU A 341 6.92 8.17 -17.58
CA GLU A 341 7.94 8.28 -16.54
C GLU A 341 9.01 7.19 -16.64
N ALA A 342 8.61 5.94 -16.91
CA ALA A 342 9.55 4.84 -17.09
C ALA A 342 10.45 5.03 -18.31
N GLU A 343 9.91 5.52 -19.42
CA GLU A 343 10.67 5.88 -20.62
C GLU A 343 11.69 6.98 -20.33
N LYS A 344 11.28 8.02 -19.60
CA LYS A 344 12.18 9.10 -19.17
C LYS A 344 13.30 8.58 -18.27
N ARG A 345 13.00 7.74 -17.28
CA ARG A 345 14.01 7.13 -16.39
C ARG A 345 14.99 6.26 -17.16
N LEU A 346 14.52 5.50 -18.16
CA LEU A 346 15.37 4.70 -19.04
C LEU A 346 16.27 5.59 -19.90
N ALA A 347 15.75 6.68 -20.46
CA ALA A 347 16.53 7.63 -21.24
C ALA A 347 17.64 8.29 -20.39
N GLU A 348 17.31 8.73 -19.17
CA GLU A 348 18.28 9.29 -18.23
C GLU A 348 19.36 8.27 -17.82
N LYS A 349 18.97 7.00 -17.62
CA LYS A 349 19.91 5.92 -17.30
C LYS A 349 20.86 5.65 -18.47
N LYS A 350 20.35 5.61 -19.70
CA LYS A 350 21.17 5.44 -20.91
C LYS A 350 22.17 6.58 -21.08
N LEU A 351 21.75 7.82 -20.83
CA LEU A 351 22.64 8.97 -20.89
C LEU A 351 23.77 8.87 -19.85
N LYS A 352 23.44 8.54 -18.60
CA LYS A 352 24.44 8.34 -17.53
C LYS A 352 25.42 7.21 -17.82
N GLU A 353 24.93 6.11 -18.41
CA GLU A 353 25.78 4.99 -18.82
C GLU A 353 26.73 5.38 -19.96
N GLN A 354 26.25 6.14 -20.95
CA GLN A 354 27.08 6.67 -22.03
C GLN A 354 28.16 7.63 -21.52
N GLU A 355 27.82 8.58 -20.64
CA GLU A 355 28.79 9.48 -20.01
C GLU A 355 29.84 8.73 -19.17
N LEU A 356 29.44 7.65 -18.49
CA LEU A 356 30.35 6.81 -17.70
C LEU A 356 31.28 5.98 -18.61
N GLU A 357 30.79 5.51 -19.75
CA GLU A 357 31.62 4.83 -20.75
C GLU A 357 32.61 5.78 -21.43
N GLU A 358 32.21 7.02 -21.72
CA GLU A 358 33.10 8.04 -22.29
C GLU A 358 34.22 8.41 -21.32
N LYS A 359 33.90 8.66 -20.03
CA LYS A 359 34.92 8.90 -18.99
C LYS A 359 35.90 7.73 -18.84
N LYS A 360 35.41 6.49 -18.88
CA LYS A 360 36.27 5.29 -18.85
C LYS A 360 37.15 5.14 -20.10
N LYS A 361 36.70 5.60 -21.27
CA LYS A 361 37.50 5.60 -22.50
C LYS A 361 38.57 6.70 -22.46
N GLU A 362 38.27 7.85 -21.88
CA GLU A 362 39.24 8.95 -21.67
C GLU A 362 40.33 8.57 -20.66
N GLU A 363 39.99 7.97 -19.51
CA GLU A 363 40.97 7.48 -18.52
C GLU A 363 41.92 6.41 -19.11
N ASN A 364 41.38 5.45 -19.89
CA ASN A 364 42.20 4.43 -20.57
C ASN A 364 43.06 4.99 -21.71
N SER A 365 42.78 6.21 -22.18
CA SER A 365 43.56 6.89 -23.22
C SER A 365 44.73 7.68 -22.62
N LEU A 366 44.58 8.21 -21.40
CA LEU A 366 45.63 8.90 -20.65
C LEU A 366 46.71 7.93 -20.14
N ASP A 367 46.34 6.73 -19.70
CA ASP A 367 47.28 5.67 -19.26
C ASP A 367 48.19 5.13 -20.38
N LYS A 368 47.90 5.43 -21.65
CA LYS A 368 48.73 5.04 -22.80
C LYS A 368 49.76 6.10 -23.19
N LEU A 369 49.61 7.36 -22.78
CA LEU A 369 50.59 8.41 -23.09
C LEU A 369 51.77 8.46 -22.11
N ASP A 370 51.63 7.93 -20.89
CA ASP A 370 52.71 7.92 -19.87
C ASP A 370 53.70 6.75 -20.00
N LYS A 371 53.60 5.90 -21.05
CA LYS A 371 54.52 4.77 -21.28
C LYS A 371 55.56 4.99 -22.38
N ASP A 372 55.52 6.11 -23.09
CA ASP A 372 56.46 6.41 -24.17
C ASP A 372 57.47 7.50 -23.79
N VAL A 373 58.05 7.43 -22.58
CA VAL A 373 59.31 8.14 -22.27
C VAL A 373 60.25 7.26 -21.42
N CYS A 374 61.41 6.96 -22.01
CA CYS A 374 62.70 6.47 -21.47
C CYS A 374 63.00 4.95 -21.38
N PHE A 375 63.70 4.48 -22.42
CA PHE A 375 65.02 3.82 -22.45
C PHE A 375 65.35 2.57 -21.61
N ASP A 376 65.65 1.49 -22.35
CA ASP A 376 66.75 0.52 -22.21
C ASP A 376 67.16 0.00 -20.82
N LYS A 377 66.75 -1.24 -20.47
CA LYS A 377 67.63 -2.44 -20.45
C LYS A 377 66.95 -3.63 -19.77
N ASP A 378 67.43 -4.79 -20.23
CA ASP A 378 67.40 -6.11 -19.59
C ASP A 378 66.12 -6.96 -19.66
N LYS A 379 66.27 -8.01 -20.47
CA LYS A 379 65.52 -9.25 -20.45
C LYS A 379 65.49 -9.80 -19.02
N ASP A 380 64.32 -9.91 -18.43
CA ASP A 380 64.09 -11.03 -17.51
C ASP A 380 62.64 -11.54 -17.51
N LYS A 381 62.53 -12.87 -17.55
CA LYS A 381 61.29 -13.63 -17.62
C LYS A 381 60.60 -13.60 -16.25
N THR A 382 59.43 -12.96 -16.12
CA THR A 382 58.58 -13.18 -14.94
C THR A 382 57.07 -13.25 -15.27
N LYS A 383 56.60 -14.51 -15.26
CA LYS A 383 55.29 -15.05 -14.84
C LYS A 383 54.06 -14.13 -14.87
N GLU A 384 53.15 -14.43 -15.80
CA GLU A 384 51.74 -14.02 -15.77
C GLU A 384 51.09 -14.40 -14.43
N LYS A 385 50.50 -13.42 -13.74
CA LYS A 385 49.65 -13.66 -12.57
C LYS A 385 48.36 -14.31 -13.06
N ARG A 386 48.08 -15.53 -12.58
CA ARG A 386 46.84 -16.25 -12.83
C ARG A 386 45.68 -15.50 -12.16
N ASN A 387 44.68 -15.10 -12.92
CA ASN A 387 43.43 -14.58 -12.37
C ASN A 387 42.76 -15.70 -11.55
N VAL A 388 42.64 -15.48 -10.24
CA VAL A 388 42.03 -16.40 -9.25
C VAL A 388 40.49 -16.41 -9.34
N PHE A 389 39.92 -15.56 -10.18
CA PHE A 389 38.47 -15.53 -10.40
C PHE A 389 38.03 -16.66 -11.34
N ALA A 390 37.22 -17.56 -10.79
CA ALA A 390 36.54 -18.60 -11.54
C ALA A 390 35.63 -17.96 -12.60
N LYS A 391 35.90 -18.24 -13.87
CA LYS A 391 34.99 -17.90 -14.98
C LYS A 391 33.75 -18.79 -14.85
N LEU A 392 32.64 -18.23 -14.35
CA LEU A 392 31.36 -18.93 -14.26
C LEU A 392 30.97 -19.42 -15.65
N LYS A 393 30.75 -20.74 -15.78
CA LYS A 393 30.33 -21.37 -17.03
C LYS A 393 28.89 -20.97 -17.32
N THR A 394 28.67 -20.37 -18.48
CA THR A 394 27.34 -20.07 -19.02
C THR A 394 26.70 -21.37 -19.50
N TYR A 395 25.69 -21.86 -18.80
CA TYR A 395 24.86 -22.98 -19.26
C TYR A 395 23.45 -22.47 -19.62
N ASN A 396 22.86 -23.04 -20.67
CA ASN A 396 21.50 -22.81 -21.18
C ASN A 396 21.25 -21.49 -21.95
N LYS A 397 21.84 -21.35 -23.15
CA LYS A 397 21.32 -20.47 -24.21
C LYS A 397 20.59 -21.20 -25.36
N ASP A 398 20.41 -22.52 -25.25
CA ASP A 398 19.74 -23.31 -26.29
C ASP A 398 18.53 -24.05 -25.72
N ILE A 399 17.44 -23.32 -25.45
CA ILE A 399 16.11 -23.94 -25.42
C ILE A 399 15.50 -23.73 -26.80
N SER A 400 15.97 -24.54 -27.76
CA SER A 400 15.17 -24.87 -28.93
C SER A 400 14.80 -26.34 -28.80
N ILE A 401 13.50 -26.55 -28.59
CA ILE A 401 12.87 -27.87 -28.50
C ILE A 401 13.15 -28.57 -29.83
N LYS A 402 14.11 -29.49 -29.86
CA LYS A 402 14.23 -30.48 -30.94
C LYS A 402 13.22 -31.59 -30.65
N ALA A 403 11.96 -31.33 -30.99
CA ALA A 403 10.99 -32.38 -31.20
C ALA A 403 11.45 -33.24 -32.38
N ALA A 404 11.33 -34.54 -32.20
CA ALA A 404 11.86 -35.59 -33.04
C ALA A 404 11.28 -35.61 -34.46
N ALA A 405 12.06 -36.24 -35.34
CA ALA A 405 11.71 -36.81 -36.64
C ALA A 405 11.41 -35.83 -37.81
N VAL A 406 12.39 -35.80 -38.72
CA VAL A 406 12.30 -35.77 -40.21
C VAL A 406 13.36 -34.80 -40.77
N PRO A 407 14.34 -35.27 -41.59
CA PRO A 407 15.25 -34.37 -42.28
C PRO A 407 14.51 -33.75 -43.48
N LEU A 408 14.30 -32.44 -43.45
CA LEU A 408 13.81 -31.68 -44.60
C LEU A 408 14.93 -30.76 -45.09
N ASP A 409 15.55 -31.17 -46.21
CA ASP A 409 16.44 -30.35 -47.03
C ASP A 409 15.64 -29.20 -47.67
N ARG A 410 15.49 -28.08 -46.95
CA ARG A 410 15.21 -26.76 -47.54
C ARG A 410 15.88 -25.67 -46.69
N PRO A 411 16.61 -24.72 -47.30
CA PRO A 411 17.12 -23.57 -46.56
C PRO A 411 15.93 -22.68 -46.15
N ALA A 412 15.71 -22.58 -44.83
CA ALA A 412 14.76 -21.63 -44.27
C ALA A 412 15.30 -20.20 -44.39
N PRO A 413 14.45 -19.18 -44.62
CA PRO A 413 14.88 -17.81 -44.81
C PRO A 413 15.47 -17.26 -43.51
N VAL A 414 16.56 -16.51 -43.65
CA VAL A 414 17.20 -15.75 -42.57
C VAL A 414 16.16 -14.78 -41.99
N LYS A 415 15.52 -15.17 -40.88
CA LYS A 415 14.85 -14.19 -40.03
C LYS A 415 15.97 -13.39 -39.38
N GLN A 416 16.13 -12.15 -39.86
CA GLN A 416 16.86 -11.12 -39.15
C GLN A 416 16.35 -11.15 -37.71
N THR A 417 17.25 -11.45 -36.77
CA THR A 417 16.95 -11.29 -35.36
C THR A 417 16.86 -9.80 -35.13
N ASP A 418 15.64 -9.28 -35.13
CA ASP A 418 15.36 -7.92 -34.67
C ASP A 418 16.08 -7.73 -33.34
N ILE A 419 16.82 -6.63 -33.27
CA ILE A 419 17.43 -6.14 -32.04
C ILE A 419 16.32 -6.17 -31.00
N LYS A 420 16.50 -6.95 -29.91
CA LYS A 420 15.55 -6.94 -28.80
C LYS A 420 15.52 -5.53 -28.26
N GLU A 421 14.54 -4.75 -28.69
CA GLU A 421 14.21 -3.47 -28.08
C GLU A 421 14.07 -3.73 -26.59
N GLU A 422 14.79 -2.95 -25.80
CA GLU A 422 14.73 -2.99 -24.36
C GLU A 422 13.30 -2.64 -23.94
N LYS A 423 12.50 -3.67 -23.65
CA LYS A 423 11.11 -3.48 -23.26
C LYS A 423 11.05 -2.62 -22.01
N VAL A 424 10.34 -1.50 -22.09
CA VAL A 424 10.00 -0.67 -20.94
C VAL A 424 9.25 -1.53 -19.94
N ILE A 425 9.86 -1.75 -18.77
CA ILE A 425 9.24 -2.51 -17.67
C ILE A 425 8.46 -1.52 -16.82
N LYS A 426 7.16 -1.78 -16.63
CA LYS A 426 6.32 -1.02 -15.72
C LYS A 426 6.65 -1.44 -14.28
N GLU A 427 7.00 -0.49 -13.42
CA GLU A 427 7.33 -0.77 -12.01
C GLU A 427 6.06 -0.86 -11.15
N ARG A 428 5.06 0.00 -11.41
CA ARG A 428 3.80 0.04 -10.67
C ARG A 428 2.60 -0.14 -11.61
N ALA A 429 1.58 -0.86 -11.15
CA ALA A 429 0.33 -1.06 -11.87
C ALA A 429 -0.83 -1.29 -10.90
N ASN A 430 -2.04 -0.94 -11.33
CA ASN A 430 -3.25 -1.24 -10.56
C ASN A 430 -3.47 -2.76 -10.50
N ARG A 431 -3.67 -3.28 -9.30
CA ARG A 431 -3.93 -4.70 -9.08
C ARG A 431 -5.42 -4.93 -8.82
N TYR A 432 -6.04 -5.76 -9.65
CA TYR A 432 -7.44 -6.17 -9.50
C TYR A 432 -7.51 -7.63 -9.07
N SER A 433 -8.27 -7.92 -8.01
CA SER A 433 -8.42 -9.26 -7.43
C SER A 433 -9.86 -9.71 -7.49
N TYR A 434 -10.10 -10.85 -8.13
CA TYR A 434 -11.43 -11.47 -8.15
C TYR A 434 -11.66 -12.27 -6.86
N GLU A 435 -12.63 -11.85 -6.05
CA GLU A 435 -12.93 -12.48 -4.75
C GLU A 435 -14.16 -13.42 -4.81
N GLY A 436 -14.83 -13.48 -5.96
CA GLY A 436 -15.90 -14.46 -6.23
C GLY A 436 -17.15 -13.88 -6.86
N LYS A 437 -18.22 -14.67 -6.83
CA LYS A 437 -19.55 -14.29 -7.33
C LYS A 437 -20.20 -13.25 -6.42
N ILE A 438 -21.13 -12.48 -6.97
CA ILE A 438 -21.85 -11.43 -6.23
C ILE A 438 -22.58 -12.02 -5.01
N ALA A 439 -23.14 -13.22 -5.14
CA ALA A 439 -23.80 -13.93 -4.06
C ALA A 439 -22.91 -14.22 -2.84
N ASN A 440 -21.58 -14.24 -3.01
CA ASN A 440 -20.64 -14.47 -1.91
C ASN A 440 -20.32 -13.19 -1.12
N PHE A 441 -20.73 -12.03 -1.64
CA PHE A 441 -20.44 -10.74 -1.02
C PHE A 441 -21.31 -10.52 0.23
N ASN A 442 -20.66 -10.22 1.35
CA ASN A 442 -21.36 -9.88 2.59
C ASN A 442 -21.53 -8.36 2.68
N PHE A 443 -22.72 -7.87 2.34
CA PHE A 443 -23.05 -6.44 2.47
C PHE A 443 -23.00 -5.95 3.92
N LEU A 444 -23.26 -6.83 4.87
CA LEU A 444 -23.26 -6.49 6.29
C LEU A 444 -21.91 -6.85 6.92
N LYS A 445 -21.34 -5.89 7.66
CA LYS A 445 -20.17 -6.15 8.50
C LYS A 445 -20.54 -7.20 9.55
N LYS A 446 -19.78 -8.29 9.59
CA LYS A 446 -19.91 -9.30 10.64
C LYS A 446 -19.41 -8.69 11.93
N ILE A 447 -20.34 -8.38 12.84
CA ILE A 447 -20.02 -7.84 14.17
C ILE A 447 -19.31 -8.94 14.97
N ASP A 448 -18.19 -8.62 15.60
CA ASP A 448 -17.57 -9.54 16.54
C ASP A 448 -18.48 -9.71 17.76
N ARG A 449 -19.08 -10.90 17.87
CA ARG A 449 -20.04 -11.24 18.93
C ARG A 449 -19.41 -11.18 20.32
N LYS A 450 -18.08 -11.27 20.41
CA LYS A 450 -17.33 -11.16 21.68
C LYS A 450 -17.41 -9.76 22.28
N ILE A 451 -17.55 -8.74 21.45
CA ILE A 451 -17.68 -7.34 21.90
C ILE A 451 -19.08 -7.11 22.49
N VAL A 452 -20.09 -7.70 21.86
CA VAL A 452 -21.51 -7.50 22.24
C VAL A 452 -21.89 -8.32 23.46
N ASP A 453 -21.45 -9.58 23.54
CA ASP A 453 -21.71 -10.44 24.68
C ASP A 453 -20.44 -11.15 25.15
N LYS A 454 -20.01 -10.80 26.37
CA LYS A 454 -18.82 -11.35 27.04
C LYS A 454 -18.90 -12.87 27.19
N ARG A 455 -20.09 -13.49 27.11
CA ARG A 455 -20.25 -14.95 27.13
C ARG A 455 -19.59 -15.63 25.92
N TYR A 456 -19.55 -14.97 24.76
CA TYR A 456 -18.84 -15.50 23.59
C TYR A 456 -17.32 -15.40 23.70
N ALA A 457 -16.80 -14.64 24.68
CA ALA A 457 -15.37 -14.58 24.98
C ALA A 457 -14.91 -15.68 25.94
N ILE A 458 -15.84 -16.40 26.58
CA ILE A 458 -15.52 -17.47 27.53
C ILE A 458 -14.88 -18.63 26.78
N SER A 459 -13.69 -19.04 27.22
CA SER A 459 -13.00 -20.20 26.64
C SER A 459 -13.75 -21.50 26.94
N PHE A 460 -13.60 -22.52 26.10
CA PHE A 460 -14.28 -23.80 26.32
C PHE A 460 -13.94 -24.44 27.68
N SER A 461 -12.70 -24.26 28.14
CA SER A 461 -12.26 -24.74 29.46
C SER A 461 -12.96 -24.01 30.61
N GLU A 462 -13.17 -22.71 30.48
CA GLU A 462 -13.88 -21.87 31.44
C GLU A 462 -15.39 -22.15 31.45
N PHE A 463 -15.98 -22.33 30.26
CA PHE A 463 -17.37 -22.80 30.10
C PHE A 463 -17.58 -24.16 30.79
N LYS A 464 -16.65 -25.10 30.63
CA LYS A 464 -16.71 -26.40 31.31
C LYS A 464 -16.55 -26.31 32.82
N LYS A 465 -15.80 -25.33 33.35
CA LYS A 465 -15.73 -25.06 34.79
C LYS A 465 -17.04 -24.48 35.32
N MET A 466 -17.72 -23.64 34.54
CA MET A 466 -19.04 -23.10 34.88
C MET A 466 -20.14 -24.17 34.93
N GLN A 467 -20.03 -25.23 34.11
CA GLN A 467 -20.96 -26.38 34.14
C GLN A 467 -20.76 -27.34 35.33
N LYS A 468 -19.64 -27.23 36.05
CA LYS A 468 -19.30 -28.11 37.19
C LYS A 468 -19.66 -27.50 38.56
N LYS A 469 -20.18 -26.28 38.59
CA LYS A 469 -20.86 -25.69 39.75
C LYS A 469 -22.35 -25.91 39.59
#